data_AF-A0A932Y1F5-F1
#
_entry.id   AF-A0A932Y1F5-F1
#
_cell.length_a   1.000
_cell.length_b   1.000
_cell.length_c   1.000
_cell.angle_alpha   90.00
_cell.angle_beta   90.00
_cell.angle_gamma   90.00
#
_symmetry.space_group_name_H-M   'P 1'
#
loop_
_entity.id
_entity.type
_entity.pdbx_description
1 polymer ?
#
loop_
_entity_poly.entity_id
_entity_poly.type
_entity_poly.pdbx_seq_one_letter_code
_entity_poly.pdbx_strand_id
1 'polypeptide(L)'
;MAGKSGKIQSAVKVSRGPVVTIMGHVDHGKSTLIENLREINITGKEQGGITQHIGAYQLVHQGRRLTMIDTPGHAAFAKMRSRGVGVTDVVVLVVAADDGVKPQTKESIKLIQAVKVPFLVAINKIDLPEANVKRVKSQLAEAGVYVEGFGGEVVAVEISAKLKQNLRQLLEMIFLVADLQELKADPQGSLEGVVIESKLDHKTGPVATVVVKNGSLKVGQTVWADQQQGKVKFMVDDGGKRVTVAGPSQPVVVWAFKAVPEVGAVVRETAGEMRVVESKPATSETALPQPSLRIILKTDVVGSLEAIKANLPPLVEVVESNSGEVTEADVLLASTTKALILAFNTIVVRGAQKLADLEGVMIKTYKVIYELLEDVEKQLQEGVEPTEETSVGEASVVAEFNIKGQHIAGCKVETGTMSQGSLVRVKRAEVVVGEAKITGLRQGKNVASEVKAPEECGVLLTPQLDFKIGDVLVSYRKLSAN
;
A
#
# COMPACT_ATOMS: atom_id res chain seq x y z
N MET A 1 -4.98 58.89 -25.68
CA MET A 1 -4.42 57.53 -25.80
C MET A 1 -2.91 57.62 -25.60
N ALA A 2 -2.40 57.19 -24.45
CA ALA A 2 -0.97 57.05 -24.22
C ALA A 2 -0.79 55.74 -23.44
N GLY A 3 -0.41 54.69 -24.16
CA GLY A 3 -0.16 53.37 -23.60
C GLY A 3 1.03 53.42 -22.64
N LYS A 4 0.79 53.11 -21.37
CA LYS A 4 1.85 52.79 -20.42
C LYS A 4 2.46 51.45 -20.86
N SER A 5 3.58 51.51 -21.56
CA SER A 5 4.47 50.38 -21.75
C SER A 5 4.99 49.94 -20.38
N GLY A 6 4.37 48.91 -19.80
CA GLY A 6 4.90 48.23 -18.62
C GLY A 6 6.29 47.70 -18.95
N LYS A 7 7.31 48.22 -18.28
CA LYS A 7 8.64 47.63 -18.28
C LYS A 7 8.51 46.21 -17.74
N ILE A 8 8.58 45.21 -18.60
CA ILE A 8 8.78 43.81 -18.21
C ILE A 8 10.16 43.78 -17.56
N GLN A 9 10.22 43.78 -16.22
CA GLN A 9 11.45 43.45 -15.51
C GLN A 9 11.86 42.06 -15.96
N SER A 10 13.04 41.94 -16.57
CA SER A 10 13.60 40.65 -16.98
C SER A 10 13.74 39.78 -15.73
N ALA A 11 13.00 38.66 -15.69
CA ALA A 11 13.09 37.65 -14.64
C ALA A 11 14.55 37.21 -14.44
N VAL A 12 15.14 37.52 -13.28
CA VAL A 12 16.50 37.08 -12.95
C VAL A 12 16.41 35.61 -12.54
N LYS A 13 16.57 34.73 -13.53
CA LYS A 13 16.62 33.28 -13.31
C LYS A 13 17.95 32.91 -12.65
N VAL A 14 17.91 32.46 -11.40
CA VAL A 14 19.08 31.94 -10.67
C VAL A 14 19.11 30.42 -10.74
N SER A 15 20.31 29.85 -10.65
CA SER A 15 20.45 28.40 -10.51
C SER A 15 19.82 27.95 -9.19
N ARG A 16 19.02 26.87 -9.23
CA ARG A 16 18.43 26.26 -8.03
C ARG A 16 18.97 24.85 -7.81
N GLY A 17 18.94 24.41 -6.56
CA GLY A 17 19.30 23.04 -6.19
C GLY A 17 18.34 22.01 -6.81
N PRO A 18 18.79 20.79 -7.15
CA PRO A 18 17.88 19.77 -7.64
C PRO A 18 16.97 19.24 -6.54
N VAL A 19 15.73 18.89 -6.91
CA VAL A 19 14.82 18.07 -6.12
C VAL A 19 14.97 16.62 -6.57
N VAL A 20 15.29 15.73 -5.64
CA VAL A 20 15.77 14.38 -5.92
C VAL A 20 14.93 13.37 -5.15
N THR A 21 14.47 12.30 -5.80
CA THR A 21 13.76 11.22 -5.09
C THR A 21 14.55 9.93 -5.16
N ILE A 22 14.49 9.14 -4.10
CA ILE A 22 15.08 7.80 -4.06
C ILE A 22 13.99 6.75 -4.33
N MET A 23 14.28 5.83 -5.24
CA MET A 23 13.41 4.71 -5.60
C MET A 23 14.16 3.39 -5.52
N GLY A 24 13.44 2.28 -5.43
CA GLY A 24 14.05 0.95 -5.37
C GLY A 24 13.22 -0.04 -4.54
N HIS A 25 13.61 -1.30 -4.58
CA HIS A 25 12.93 -2.37 -3.86
C HIS A 25 13.07 -2.22 -2.34
N VAL A 26 12.10 -2.74 -1.59
CA VAL A 26 12.20 -2.90 -0.13
C VAL A 26 13.52 -3.63 0.22
N ASP A 27 14.14 -3.26 1.34
CA ASP A 27 15.42 -3.81 1.83
C ASP A 27 16.66 -3.63 0.94
N HIS A 28 16.57 -2.81 -0.11
CA HIS A 28 17.74 -2.36 -0.87
C HIS A 28 18.53 -1.23 -0.18
N GLY A 29 18.15 -0.85 1.04
CA GLY A 29 18.88 0.12 1.87
C GLY A 29 18.62 1.59 1.54
N LYS A 30 17.43 1.92 1.01
CA LYS A 30 17.00 3.30 0.71
C LYS A 30 17.00 4.20 1.95
N SER A 31 16.34 3.76 3.03
CA SER A 31 16.26 4.51 4.29
C SER A 31 17.65 4.69 4.91
N THR A 32 18.46 3.63 4.90
CA THR A 32 19.86 3.69 5.34
C THR A 32 20.68 4.69 4.51
N LEU A 33 20.49 4.73 3.19
CA LEU A 33 21.16 5.72 2.33
C LEU A 33 20.75 7.14 2.70
N ILE A 34 19.46 7.38 2.88
CA ILE A 34 18.89 8.68 3.28
C ILE A 34 19.49 9.15 4.61
N GLU A 35 19.47 8.29 5.63
CA GLU A 35 20.01 8.58 6.96
C GLU A 35 21.50 8.91 6.91
N ASN A 36 22.29 8.10 6.21
CA ASN A 36 23.74 8.33 6.14
C ASN A 36 24.11 9.57 5.32
N LEU A 37 23.32 9.91 4.27
CA LEU A 37 23.48 11.17 3.56
C LEU A 37 23.14 12.38 4.46
N ARG A 38 22.15 12.25 5.35
CA ARG A 38 21.85 13.28 6.36
C ARG A 38 23.00 13.45 7.34
N GLU A 39 23.55 12.37 7.88
CA GLU A 39 24.66 12.45 8.85
C GLU A 39 25.90 13.15 8.27
N ILE A 40 26.26 12.84 7.02
CA ILE A 40 27.37 13.50 6.32
C ILE A 40 27.17 15.02 6.24
N ASN A 41 25.92 15.47 6.14
CA ASN A 41 25.56 16.88 6.09
C ASN A 41 25.54 17.57 7.48
N ILE A 42 25.28 16.81 8.55
CA ILE A 42 25.16 17.32 9.94
C ILE A 42 26.52 17.44 10.63
N THR A 43 27.60 16.83 10.11
CA THR A 43 28.92 16.79 10.76
C THR A 43 29.70 18.13 10.76
N GLY A 44 29.01 19.26 10.87
CA GLY A 44 29.58 20.61 11.01
C GLY A 44 28.79 21.58 11.91
N LYS A 45 27.59 21.22 12.42
CA LYS A 45 26.86 22.04 13.41
C LYS A 45 26.09 21.15 14.40
N GLU A 46 26.06 21.61 15.64
CA GLU A 46 25.79 20.89 16.90
C GLU A 46 24.52 20.03 17.02
N GLN A 47 24.66 19.08 17.96
CA GLN A 47 23.70 18.37 18.80
C GLN A 47 22.22 18.77 18.76
N GLY A 48 21.40 17.72 18.70
CA GLY A 48 20.15 17.66 19.46
C GLY A 48 18.90 17.69 18.61
N GLY A 49 18.33 16.51 18.36
CA GLY A 49 16.97 16.39 17.85
C GLY A 49 16.82 15.26 16.85
N ILE A 50 16.36 14.10 17.33
CA ILE A 50 15.65 13.14 16.47
C ILE A 50 14.48 13.91 15.84
N THR A 51 14.63 14.34 14.59
CA THR A 51 13.64 15.18 13.94
C THR A 51 12.79 14.31 13.03
N GLN A 52 11.56 14.14 13.48
CA GLN A 52 10.53 13.23 13.01
C GLN A 52 9.73 13.84 11.83
N HIS A 53 9.42 13.00 10.85
CA HIS A 53 8.23 13.06 9.95
C HIS A 53 8.09 14.20 8.93
N ILE A 54 9.13 14.55 8.15
CA ILE A 54 8.93 15.30 6.89
C ILE A 54 9.41 14.41 5.74
N GLY A 55 8.53 14.14 4.76
CA GLY A 55 8.86 13.38 3.54
C GLY A 55 9.84 14.07 2.58
N ALA A 56 10.43 15.21 2.96
CA ALA A 56 11.47 15.92 2.21
C ALA A 56 12.45 16.65 3.13
N TYR A 57 13.74 16.67 2.76
CA TYR A 57 14.81 17.31 3.55
C TYR A 57 15.90 17.89 2.64
N GLN A 58 16.64 18.88 3.14
CA GLN A 58 17.65 19.59 2.37
C GLN A 58 19.08 19.19 2.80
N LEU A 59 19.90 18.83 1.82
CA LEU A 59 21.33 18.56 1.96
C LEU A 59 22.14 19.74 1.42
N VAL A 60 23.28 20.02 2.05
CA VAL A 60 24.25 21.01 1.59
C VAL A 60 25.58 20.33 1.35
N HIS A 61 26.07 20.35 0.12
CA HIS A 61 27.36 19.78 -0.24
C HIS A 61 28.15 20.79 -1.06
N GLN A 62 29.37 21.12 -0.62
CA GLN A 62 30.25 22.09 -1.28
C GLN A 62 29.56 23.45 -1.57
N GLY A 63 28.72 23.92 -0.64
CA GLY A 63 27.96 25.18 -0.79
C GLY A 63 26.74 25.09 -1.70
N ARG A 64 26.50 23.96 -2.36
CA ARG A 64 25.33 23.69 -3.20
C ARG A 64 24.25 22.99 -2.38
N ARG A 65 23.00 23.35 -2.61
CA ARG A 65 21.84 22.74 -1.94
C ARG A 65 21.18 21.71 -2.83
N LEU A 66 20.64 20.67 -2.23
CA LEU A 66 19.88 19.62 -2.88
C LEU A 66 18.73 19.21 -1.96
N THR A 67 17.56 18.94 -2.50
CA THR A 67 16.39 18.54 -1.70
C THR A 67 16.03 17.12 -2.02
N MET A 68 16.04 16.26 -1.02
CA MET A 68 15.69 14.85 -1.13
C MET A 68 14.24 14.66 -0.73
N ILE A 69 13.47 13.95 -1.56
CA ILE A 69 12.12 13.45 -1.24
C ILE A 69 12.26 11.97 -0.87
N ASP A 70 11.79 11.63 0.32
CA ASP A 70 11.73 10.26 0.81
C ASP A 70 10.35 9.67 0.45
N THR A 71 10.32 8.80 -0.56
CA THR A 71 9.12 8.04 -0.91
C THR A 71 9.24 6.60 -0.40
N PRO A 72 8.25 6.07 0.34
CA PRO A 72 8.22 4.67 0.72
C PRO A 72 8.28 3.73 -0.50
N GLY A 73 9.12 2.70 -0.43
CA GLY A 73 9.40 1.80 -1.56
C GLY A 73 8.38 0.67 -1.80
N HIS A 74 7.33 0.56 -0.99
CA HIS A 74 6.41 -0.58 -1.01
C HIS A 74 5.33 -0.44 -2.10
N ALA A 75 4.93 -1.52 -2.76
CA ALA A 75 3.93 -1.55 -3.85
C ALA A 75 2.69 -0.68 -3.59
N ALA A 76 2.09 -0.79 -2.40
CA ALA A 76 0.98 0.05 -1.91
C ALA A 76 1.16 1.58 -2.07
N PHE A 77 2.40 2.09 -2.06
CA PHE A 77 2.70 3.51 -2.23
C PHE A 77 3.02 3.90 -3.68
N ALA A 78 2.59 3.11 -4.67
CA ALA A 78 2.79 3.39 -6.10
C ALA A 78 2.33 4.79 -6.50
N LYS A 79 1.17 5.25 -5.98
CA LYS A 79 0.67 6.61 -6.23
C LYS A 79 1.60 7.68 -5.65
N MET A 80 2.15 7.48 -4.45
CA MET A 80 3.11 8.40 -3.84
C MET A 80 4.42 8.45 -4.63
N ARG A 81 4.90 7.31 -5.14
CA ARG A 81 6.06 7.26 -6.05
C ARG A 81 5.80 8.04 -7.34
N SER A 82 4.65 7.83 -7.99
CA SER A 82 4.30 8.55 -9.24
C SER A 82 4.24 10.06 -9.05
N ARG A 83 3.63 10.52 -7.95
CA ARG A 83 3.57 11.94 -7.60
C ARG A 83 4.96 12.50 -7.27
N GLY A 84 5.80 11.75 -6.53
CA GLY A 84 7.18 12.12 -6.23
C GLY A 84 8.02 12.37 -7.49
N VAL A 85 7.97 11.45 -8.47
CA VAL A 85 8.72 11.60 -9.74
C VAL A 85 8.29 12.84 -10.51
N GLY A 86 7.00 13.18 -10.53
CA GLY A 86 6.50 14.38 -11.22
C GLY A 86 7.02 15.69 -10.62
N VAL A 87 7.45 15.68 -9.36
CA VAL A 87 8.00 16.87 -8.69
C VAL A 87 9.51 16.94 -8.83
N THR A 88 10.19 15.81 -8.98
CA THR A 88 11.65 15.73 -8.95
C THR A 88 12.31 16.11 -10.26
N ASP A 89 13.51 16.68 -10.16
CA ASP A 89 14.40 16.98 -11.27
C ASP A 89 15.29 15.78 -11.61
N VAL A 90 15.65 14.95 -10.61
CA VAL A 90 16.51 13.77 -10.77
C VAL A 90 16.00 12.61 -9.92
N VAL A 91 16.07 11.38 -10.42
CA VAL A 91 15.76 10.17 -9.64
C VAL A 91 17.03 9.37 -9.32
N VAL A 92 17.14 8.84 -8.11
CA VAL A 92 18.17 7.87 -7.72
C VAL A 92 17.53 6.51 -7.55
N LEU A 93 17.82 5.58 -8.46
CA LEU A 93 17.37 4.20 -8.39
C LEU A 93 18.37 3.35 -7.60
N VAL A 94 17.98 2.94 -6.40
CA VAL A 94 18.79 2.08 -5.52
C VAL A 94 18.53 0.62 -5.85
N VAL A 95 19.59 -0.14 -6.12
CA VAL A 95 19.56 -1.58 -6.38
C VAL A 95 20.63 -2.26 -5.55
N ALA A 96 20.27 -3.28 -4.79
CA ALA A 96 21.24 -3.97 -3.94
C ALA A 96 22.09 -4.97 -4.75
N ALA A 97 23.39 -5.02 -4.46
CA ALA A 97 24.37 -5.84 -5.19
C ALA A 97 24.25 -7.35 -4.89
N ASP A 98 23.75 -7.70 -3.71
CA ASP A 98 23.40 -9.06 -3.26
C ASP A 98 22.12 -9.58 -3.93
N ASP A 99 21.13 -8.70 -4.06
CA ASP A 99 19.76 -9.10 -4.41
C ASP A 99 19.40 -8.90 -5.89
N GLY A 100 19.94 -7.84 -6.51
CA GLY A 100 19.77 -7.50 -7.91
C GLY A 100 18.41 -6.86 -8.25
N VAL A 101 18.03 -6.89 -9.53
CA VAL A 101 16.81 -6.23 -10.02
C VAL A 101 15.57 -7.05 -9.66
N LYS A 102 14.64 -6.43 -8.94
CA LYS A 102 13.38 -7.04 -8.48
C LYS A 102 12.16 -6.49 -9.22
N PRO A 103 10.96 -7.11 -9.07
CA PRO A 103 9.74 -6.60 -9.70
C PRO A 103 9.44 -5.12 -9.38
N GLN A 104 9.61 -4.68 -8.13
CA GLN A 104 9.44 -3.26 -7.74
C GLN A 104 10.49 -2.34 -8.37
N THR A 105 11.71 -2.84 -8.61
CA THR A 105 12.74 -2.11 -9.36
C THR A 105 12.30 -1.91 -10.81
N LYS A 106 11.76 -2.95 -11.46
CA LYS A 106 11.22 -2.87 -12.84
C LYS A 106 10.04 -1.90 -12.92
N GLU A 107 9.16 -1.89 -11.93
CA GLU A 107 8.06 -0.92 -11.82
C GLU A 107 8.60 0.52 -11.72
N SER A 108 9.60 0.73 -10.86
CA SER A 108 10.26 2.04 -10.70
C SER A 108 10.90 2.51 -12.01
N ILE A 109 11.58 1.62 -12.74
CA ILE A 109 12.17 1.91 -14.05
C ILE A 109 11.09 2.35 -15.05
N LYS A 110 9.99 1.60 -15.16
CA LYS A 110 8.87 1.97 -16.04
C LYS A 110 8.29 3.33 -15.71
N LEU A 111 8.15 3.64 -14.42
CA LEU A 111 7.65 4.94 -13.97
C LEU A 111 8.59 6.08 -14.36
N ILE A 112 9.90 5.93 -14.11
CA ILE A 112 10.92 6.91 -14.45
C ILE A 112 10.91 7.18 -15.97
N GLN A 113 10.90 6.11 -16.76
CA GLN A 113 10.86 6.19 -18.23
C GLN A 113 9.57 6.85 -18.75
N ALA A 114 8.42 6.61 -18.11
CA ALA A 114 7.15 7.21 -18.48
C ALA A 114 7.12 8.72 -18.24
N VAL A 115 7.70 9.20 -17.13
CA VAL A 115 7.74 10.63 -16.78
C VAL A 115 8.92 11.36 -17.45
N LYS A 116 9.88 10.61 -18.04
CA LYS A 116 11.08 11.13 -18.72
C LYS A 116 11.97 12.00 -17.81
N VAL A 117 12.08 11.62 -16.55
CA VAL A 117 12.98 12.29 -15.60
C VAL A 117 14.37 11.65 -15.69
N PRO A 118 15.46 12.44 -15.77
CA PRO A 118 16.80 11.89 -15.75
C PRO A 118 17.06 11.17 -14.43
N PHE A 119 17.80 10.07 -14.48
CA PHE A 119 18.05 9.25 -13.30
C PHE A 119 19.44 8.63 -13.33
N LEU A 120 19.90 8.25 -12.14
CA LEU A 120 21.13 7.51 -11.93
C LEU A 120 20.86 6.29 -11.06
N VAL A 121 21.75 5.31 -11.13
CA VAL A 121 21.65 4.06 -10.37
C VAL A 121 22.66 4.06 -9.23
N ALA A 122 22.19 3.82 -8.02
CA ALA A 122 23.03 3.56 -6.85
C ALA A 122 23.04 2.05 -6.59
N ILE A 123 24.15 1.38 -6.92
CA ILE A 123 24.34 -0.04 -6.64
C ILE A 123 24.82 -0.17 -5.20
N ASN A 124 23.92 -0.55 -4.29
CA ASN A 124 24.15 -0.54 -2.84
C ASN A 124 24.63 -1.91 -2.33
N LYS A 125 25.10 -1.95 -1.08
CA LYS A 125 25.60 -3.14 -0.38
C LYS A 125 26.83 -3.78 -1.02
N ILE A 126 27.74 -2.98 -1.58
CA ILE A 126 29.03 -3.47 -2.11
C ILE A 126 29.97 -4.02 -1.02
N ASP A 127 29.64 -3.78 0.25
CA ASP A 127 30.38 -4.27 1.40
C ASP A 127 30.15 -5.76 1.69
N LEU A 128 29.10 -6.36 1.13
CA LEU A 128 28.77 -7.76 1.36
C LEU A 128 29.63 -8.69 0.49
N PRO A 129 30.11 -9.83 1.01
CA PRO A 129 30.92 -10.76 0.23
C PRO A 129 30.16 -11.39 -0.94
N GLU A 130 28.84 -11.51 -0.84
CA GLU A 130 27.93 -11.97 -1.90
C GLU A 130 27.60 -10.89 -2.95
N ALA A 131 28.08 -9.66 -2.80
CA ALA A 131 27.80 -8.56 -3.71
C ALA A 131 28.33 -8.84 -5.12
N ASN A 132 27.45 -8.74 -6.12
CA ASN A 132 27.82 -8.95 -7.52
C ASN A 132 27.33 -7.80 -8.41
N VAL A 133 28.16 -6.75 -8.48
CA VAL A 133 27.89 -5.56 -9.30
C VAL A 133 27.71 -5.89 -10.78
N LYS A 134 28.53 -6.79 -11.34
CA LYS A 134 28.43 -7.17 -12.77
C LYS A 134 27.08 -7.78 -13.09
N ARG A 135 26.60 -8.69 -12.23
CA ARG A 135 25.26 -9.28 -12.35
C ARG A 135 24.17 -8.20 -12.32
N VAL A 136 24.24 -7.24 -11.40
CA VAL A 136 23.26 -6.15 -11.32
C VAL A 136 23.25 -5.31 -12.60
N LYS A 137 24.42 -4.95 -13.14
CA LYS A 137 24.53 -4.19 -14.40
C LYS A 137 23.90 -4.96 -15.58
N SER A 138 24.12 -6.27 -15.69
CA SER A 138 23.46 -7.11 -16.70
C SER A 138 21.94 -7.13 -16.54
N GLN A 139 21.44 -7.32 -15.31
CA GLN A 139 20.00 -7.33 -15.04
C GLN A 139 19.31 -5.99 -15.29
N LEU A 140 20.02 -4.88 -15.08
CA LEU A 140 19.54 -3.54 -15.43
C LEU A 140 19.41 -3.38 -16.95
N ALA A 141 20.39 -3.87 -17.72
CA ALA A 141 20.32 -3.84 -19.17
C ALA A 141 19.12 -4.67 -19.71
N GLU A 142 18.86 -5.85 -19.13
CA GLU A 142 17.65 -6.64 -19.43
C GLU A 142 16.35 -5.90 -19.11
N ALA A 143 16.38 -5.02 -18.10
CA ALA A 143 15.24 -4.16 -17.74
C ALA A 143 15.16 -2.85 -18.55
N GLY A 144 16.01 -2.68 -19.58
CA GLY A 144 16.04 -1.50 -20.44
C GLY A 144 16.78 -0.30 -19.85
N VAL A 145 17.64 -0.52 -18.85
CA VAL A 145 18.50 0.49 -18.24
C VAL A 145 19.95 0.17 -18.59
N TYR A 146 20.49 0.88 -19.56
CA TYR A 146 21.87 0.70 -20.01
C TYR A 146 22.78 1.66 -19.23
N VAL A 147 23.67 1.10 -18.42
CA VAL A 147 24.59 1.88 -17.58
C VAL A 147 25.90 2.19 -18.29
N GLU A 148 26.59 3.25 -17.83
CA GLU A 148 27.92 3.61 -18.32
C GLU A 148 28.92 2.44 -18.19
N GLY A 149 29.79 2.28 -19.20
CA GLY A 149 30.71 1.15 -19.30
C GLY A 149 30.10 -0.17 -19.79
N PHE A 150 28.77 -0.23 -19.96
CA PHE A 150 28.03 -1.37 -20.55
C PHE A 150 27.20 -0.94 -21.77
N GLY A 151 27.63 0.10 -22.46
CA GLY A 151 27.01 0.57 -23.71
C GLY A 151 25.78 1.48 -23.53
N GLY A 152 25.63 2.13 -22.37
CA GLY A 152 24.56 3.08 -22.12
C GLY A 152 25.00 4.41 -21.50
N GLU A 153 24.02 5.26 -21.22
CA GLU A 153 24.19 6.65 -20.78
C GLU A 153 23.83 6.86 -19.30
N VAL A 154 23.28 5.82 -18.63
CA VAL A 154 22.84 5.95 -17.23
C VAL A 154 24.04 5.81 -16.30
N VAL A 155 24.33 6.85 -15.54
CA VAL A 155 25.41 6.85 -14.53
C VAL A 155 25.07 5.83 -13.43
N ALA A 156 26.03 4.95 -13.13
CA ALA A 156 25.91 3.97 -12.05
C ALA A 156 27.03 4.18 -11.01
N VAL A 157 26.65 4.45 -9.77
CA VAL A 157 27.58 4.64 -8.65
C VAL A 157 27.49 3.45 -7.71
N GLU A 158 28.63 2.82 -7.46
CA GLU A 158 28.79 1.70 -6.55
C GLU A 158 28.97 2.24 -5.13
N ILE A 159 28.06 1.91 -4.21
CA ILE A 159 28.03 2.48 -2.85
C ILE A 159 27.86 1.42 -1.77
N SER A 160 28.34 1.73 -0.56
CA SER A 160 27.86 1.09 0.66
C SER A 160 27.22 2.16 1.53
N ALA A 161 25.88 2.15 1.60
CA ALA A 161 25.15 3.03 2.50
C ALA A 161 25.56 2.79 3.96
N LYS A 162 25.77 1.52 4.35
CA LYS A 162 26.14 1.13 5.71
C LYS A 162 27.55 1.58 6.10
N LEU A 163 28.54 1.38 5.24
CA LEU A 163 29.93 1.78 5.50
C LEU A 163 30.24 3.22 5.05
N LYS A 164 29.23 3.96 4.57
CA LYS A 164 29.35 5.33 4.03
C LYS A 164 30.36 5.46 2.89
N GLN A 165 30.58 4.38 2.12
CA GLN A 165 31.50 4.37 0.99
C GLN A 165 30.84 5.00 -0.24
N ASN A 166 31.59 5.84 -0.94
CA ASN A 166 31.21 6.52 -2.19
C ASN A 166 29.94 7.39 -2.12
N LEU A 167 29.45 7.73 -0.93
CA LEU A 167 28.28 8.60 -0.77
C LEU A 167 28.53 10.04 -1.25
N ARG A 168 29.77 10.55 -1.11
CA ARG A 168 30.16 11.86 -1.66
C ARG A 168 30.17 11.84 -3.18
N GLN A 169 30.72 10.78 -3.77
CA GLN A 169 30.71 10.57 -5.22
C GLN A 169 29.26 10.51 -5.75
N LEU A 170 28.35 9.83 -5.03
CA LEU A 170 26.93 9.82 -5.39
C LEU A 170 26.35 11.24 -5.42
N LEU A 171 26.62 12.08 -4.41
CA LEU A 171 26.18 13.48 -4.39
C LEU A 171 26.75 14.29 -5.56
N GLU A 172 28.04 14.14 -5.84
CA GLU A 172 28.70 14.80 -6.97
C GLU A 172 28.06 14.42 -8.31
N MET A 173 27.77 13.13 -8.52
CA MET A 173 27.08 12.66 -9.73
C MET A 173 25.64 13.16 -9.83
N ILE A 174 24.91 13.26 -8.71
CA ILE A 174 23.57 13.85 -8.70
C ILE A 174 23.63 15.32 -9.15
N PHE A 175 24.60 16.10 -8.64
CA PHE A 175 24.78 17.48 -9.07
C PHE A 175 25.17 17.60 -10.53
N LEU A 176 26.04 16.71 -11.02
CA LEU A 176 26.43 16.67 -12.44
C LEU A 176 25.22 16.45 -13.35
N VAL A 177 24.39 15.45 -13.05
CA VAL A 177 23.16 15.18 -13.81
C VAL A 177 22.20 16.37 -13.75
N ALA A 178 22.09 17.03 -12.59
CA ALA A 178 21.28 18.23 -12.43
C ALA A 178 21.81 19.44 -13.23
N ASP A 179 23.13 19.61 -13.32
CA ASP A 179 23.75 20.71 -14.07
C ASP A 179 23.50 20.60 -15.56
N LEU A 180 23.46 19.37 -16.09
CA LEU A 180 23.07 19.09 -17.48
C LEU A 180 21.62 19.50 -17.78
N GLN A 181 20.75 19.56 -16.77
CA GLN A 181 19.36 20.01 -16.92
C GLN A 181 19.21 21.55 -16.85
N GLU A 182 20.29 22.28 -16.58
CA GLU A 182 20.29 23.74 -16.40
C GLU A 182 19.18 24.27 -15.48
N LEU A 183 19.01 23.64 -14.31
CA LEU A 183 17.91 23.98 -13.38
C LEU A 183 17.96 25.45 -12.95
N LYS A 184 16.96 26.21 -13.38
CA LYS A 184 16.80 27.65 -13.16
C LYS A 184 15.44 27.93 -12.53
N ALA A 185 15.39 28.87 -11.59
CA ALA A 185 14.14 29.43 -11.07
C ALA A 185 14.26 30.93 -10.84
N ASP A 186 13.13 31.61 -10.83
CA ASP A 186 13.02 33.02 -10.47
C ASP A 186 12.42 33.12 -9.05
N PRO A 187 13.22 33.49 -8.03
CA PRO A 187 12.73 33.62 -6.65
C PRO A 187 11.71 34.75 -6.48
N GLN A 188 11.69 35.75 -7.38
CA GLN A 188 10.74 36.86 -7.36
C GLN A 188 9.57 36.66 -8.34
N GLY A 189 9.60 35.58 -9.11
CA GLY A 189 8.54 35.22 -10.04
C GLY A 189 7.31 34.64 -9.33
N SER A 190 6.33 34.22 -10.12
CA SER A 190 5.10 33.60 -9.62
C SER A 190 5.41 32.34 -8.80
N LEU A 191 4.80 32.25 -7.62
CA LEU A 191 4.90 31.09 -6.75
C LEU A 191 4.35 29.85 -7.45
N GLU A 192 5.19 28.83 -7.51
CA GLU A 192 4.81 27.47 -7.86
C GLU A 192 5.45 26.52 -6.86
N GLY A 193 4.65 25.89 -6.01
CA GLY A 193 5.06 24.82 -5.11
C GLY A 193 4.27 23.55 -5.39
N VAL A 194 4.72 22.43 -4.84
CA VAL A 194 3.96 21.17 -4.89
C VAL A 194 3.85 20.58 -3.50
N VAL A 195 2.66 20.15 -3.13
CA VAL A 195 2.39 19.43 -1.88
C VAL A 195 2.97 18.02 -1.98
N ILE A 196 3.93 17.70 -1.14
CA ILE A 196 4.57 16.37 -1.08
C ILE A 196 3.89 15.47 -0.05
N GLU A 197 3.38 16.06 1.02
CA GLU A 197 2.78 15.35 2.14
C GLU A 197 1.74 16.24 2.80
N SER A 198 0.64 15.63 3.25
CA SER A 198 -0.43 16.33 3.94
C SER A 198 -0.91 15.51 5.12
N LYS A 199 -1.14 16.18 6.25
CA LYS A 199 -1.64 15.58 7.49
C LYS A 199 -2.59 16.51 8.23
N LEU A 200 -3.44 15.93 9.07
CA LEU A 200 -4.27 16.69 10.00
C LEU A 200 -3.61 16.65 11.39
N ASP A 201 -3.13 17.81 11.87
CA ASP A 201 -2.55 17.94 13.20
C ASP A 201 -3.63 18.40 14.20
N HIS A 202 -3.77 17.73 15.34
CA HIS A 202 -4.87 18.03 16.26
C HIS A 202 -4.77 19.42 16.91
N LYS A 203 -3.56 19.99 17.06
CA LYS A 203 -3.35 21.28 17.72
C LYS A 203 -3.45 22.45 16.75
N THR A 204 -2.99 22.22 15.53
CA THR A 204 -2.73 23.29 14.57
C THR A 204 -3.58 23.21 13.30
N GLY A 205 -4.35 22.13 13.13
CA GLY A 205 -5.24 21.90 12.01
C GLY A 205 -4.54 21.28 10.80
N PRO A 206 -5.04 21.49 9.57
CA PRO A 206 -4.45 20.96 8.36
C PRO A 206 -3.02 21.48 8.12
N VAL A 207 -2.12 20.55 7.85
CA VAL A 207 -0.69 20.83 7.62
C VAL A 207 -0.28 20.20 6.31
N ALA A 208 0.53 20.91 5.52
CA ALA A 208 1.08 20.40 4.28
C ALA A 208 2.58 20.69 4.17
N THR A 209 3.35 19.71 3.74
CA THR A 209 4.74 19.86 3.34
C THR A 209 4.76 20.25 1.87
N VAL A 210 5.32 21.42 1.55
CA VAL A 210 5.39 21.99 0.21
C VAL A 210 6.85 22.12 -0.21
N VAL A 211 7.19 21.65 -1.41
CA VAL A 211 8.46 21.96 -2.07
C VAL A 211 8.23 23.08 -3.07
N VAL A 212 8.90 24.21 -2.87
CA VAL A 212 8.81 25.36 -3.79
C VAL A 212 9.62 25.06 -5.05
N LYS A 213 9.02 25.11 -6.24
CA LYS A 213 9.72 24.98 -7.53
C LYS A 213 10.16 26.33 -8.09
N ASN A 214 9.29 27.33 -8.01
CA ASN A 214 9.53 28.67 -8.54
C ASN A 214 8.89 29.74 -7.63
N GLY A 215 9.38 30.97 -7.71
CA GLY A 215 8.96 32.05 -6.82
C GLY A 215 9.43 31.84 -5.38
N SER A 216 8.75 32.52 -4.45
CA SER A 216 8.99 32.37 -3.02
C SER A 216 7.67 32.30 -2.27
N LEU A 217 7.56 31.36 -1.33
CA LEU A 217 6.42 31.26 -0.41
C LEU A 217 6.70 32.13 0.82
N LYS A 218 5.75 32.97 1.23
CA LYS A 218 5.93 33.93 2.33
C LYS A 218 4.85 33.79 3.39
N VAL A 219 5.21 33.99 4.65
CA VAL A 219 4.23 34.08 5.74
C VAL A 219 3.31 35.28 5.52
N GLY A 220 2.01 35.09 5.69
CA GLY A 220 0.97 36.09 5.44
C GLY A 220 0.45 36.12 4.00
N GLN A 221 1.10 35.41 3.07
CA GLN A 221 0.64 35.28 1.68
C GLN A 221 -0.62 34.42 1.60
N THR A 222 -1.52 34.78 0.70
CA THR A 222 -2.67 33.94 0.33
C THR A 222 -2.25 33.01 -0.79
N VAL A 223 -2.47 31.73 -0.60
CA VAL A 223 -2.10 30.67 -1.55
C VAL A 223 -3.27 29.73 -1.77
N TRP A 224 -3.22 29.07 -2.91
CA TRP A 224 -4.18 28.07 -3.33
C TRP A 224 -3.43 26.76 -3.54
N ALA A 225 -3.88 25.68 -2.90
CA ALA A 225 -3.54 24.32 -3.28
C ALA A 225 -4.77 23.77 -4.02
N ASP A 226 -4.68 23.70 -5.34
CA ASP A 226 -5.83 23.48 -6.23
C ASP A 226 -6.99 24.45 -5.95
N GLN A 227 -8.08 23.98 -5.35
CA GLN A 227 -9.26 24.81 -5.01
C GLN A 227 -9.26 25.30 -3.56
N GLN A 228 -8.31 24.86 -2.73
CA GLN A 228 -8.28 25.20 -1.31
C GLN A 228 -7.49 26.49 -1.10
N GLN A 229 -8.21 27.57 -0.81
CA GLN A 229 -7.61 28.84 -0.42
C GLN A 229 -7.17 28.81 1.04
N GLY A 230 -5.93 29.25 1.27
CA GLY A 230 -5.34 29.39 2.59
C GLY A 230 -4.52 30.65 2.73
N LYS A 231 -4.45 31.22 3.94
CA LYS A 231 -3.48 32.27 4.26
C LYS A 231 -2.36 31.64 5.07
N VAL A 232 -1.13 31.72 4.61
CA VAL A 232 0.03 31.14 5.29
C VAL A 232 0.20 31.79 6.66
N LYS A 233 -0.09 31.04 7.73
CA LYS A 233 -0.01 31.52 9.12
C LYS A 233 1.41 31.46 9.64
N PHE A 234 2.09 30.34 9.40
CA PHE A 234 3.49 30.13 9.73
C PHE A 234 4.08 29.01 8.87
N MET A 235 5.41 28.98 8.80
CA MET A 235 6.17 27.96 8.08
C MET A 235 7.36 27.48 8.92
N VAL A 236 7.71 26.21 8.73
CA VAL A 236 8.86 25.57 9.38
C VAL A 236 9.68 24.85 8.30
N ASP A 237 10.99 25.00 8.31
CA ASP A 237 11.90 24.29 7.41
C ASP A 237 12.12 22.83 7.84
N ASP A 238 12.87 22.06 7.04
CA ASP A 238 13.19 20.66 7.32
C ASP A 238 14.06 20.47 8.58
N GLY A 239 14.74 21.52 9.04
CA GLY A 239 15.50 21.55 10.30
C GLY A 239 14.65 21.92 11.52
N GLY A 240 13.33 22.08 11.38
CA GLY A 240 12.44 22.46 12.48
C GLY A 240 12.48 23.95 12.86
N LYS A 241 13.18 24.79 12.09
CA LYS A 241 13.29 26.22 12.36
C LYS A 241 12.17 26.99 11.66
N ARG A 242 11.63 28.00 12.35
CA ARG A 242 10.63 28.88 11.77
C ARG A 242 11.26 29.75 10.68
N VAL A 243 10.62 29.78 9.52
CA VAL A 243 11.05 30.59 8.37
C VAL A 243 9.93 31.53 7.93
N THR A 244 10.30 32.74 7.51
CA THR A 244 9.35 33.74 7.01
C THR A 244 9.21 33.71 5.49
N VAL A 245 10.24 33.22 4.80
CA VAL A 245 10.32 33.08 3.34
C VAL A 245 10.95 31.73 3.00
N ALA A 246 10.35 31.01 2.06
CA ALA A 246 10.88 29.78 1.49
C ALA A 246 11.14 29.99 0.00
N GLY A 247 12.38 29.76 -0.43
CA GLY A 247 12.80 29.96 -1.82
C GLY A 247 12.74 28.68 -2.66
N PRO A 248 13.12 28.76 -3.96
CA PRO A 248 13.13 27.60 -4.84
C PRO A 248 13.95 26.42 -4.29
N SER A 249 13.44 25.23 -4.53
CA SER A 249 13.90 23.93 -4.03
C SER A 249 13.85 23.74 -2.52
N GLN A 250 13.33 24.69 -1.73
CA GLN A 250 13.24 24.52 -0.29
C GLN A 250 11.97 23.75 0.11
N PRO A 251 12.07 22.65 0.88
CA PRO A 251 10.93 22.01 1.51
C PRO A 251 10.51 22.81 2.75
N VAL A 252 9.22 23.10 2.88
CA VAL A 252 8.67 23.76 4.07
C VAL A 252 7.34 23.16 4.48
N VAL A 253 7.14 23.03 5.78
CA VAL A 253 5.86 22.67 6.38
C VAL A 253 5.04 23.95 6.52
N VAL A 254 3.81 23.93 6.00
CA VAL A 254 2.96 25.10 5.84
C VAL A 254 1.62 24.88 6.53
N TRP A 255 1.23 25.86 7.35
CA TRP A 255 -0.10 25.96 7.95
C TRP A 255 -0.85 27.09 7.27
N ALA A 256 -1.66 26.75 6.27
CA ALA A 256 -2.41 27.73 5.48
C ALA A 256 -3.86 27.34 5.26
N PHE A 257 -4.11 26.05 5.05
CA PHE A 257 -5.37 25.56 4.48
C PHE A 257 -6.43 25.29 5.55
N LYS A 258 -7.70 25.42 5.15
CA LYS A 258 -8.86 25.09 6.00
C LYS A 258 -9.15 23.59 6.02
N ALA A 259 -8.80 22.89 4.95
CA ALA A 259 -8.89 21.44 4.82
C ALA A 259 -7.51 20.87 4.43
N VAL A 260 -7.34 19.56 4.59
CA VAL A 260 -6.08 18.88 4.22
C VAL A 260 -5.96 18.87 2.70
N PRO A 261 -4.93 19.50 2.11
CA PRO A 261 -4.79 19.55 0.65
C PRO A 261 -4.35 18.19 0.10
N GLU A 262 -4.66 17.95 -1.18
CA GLU A 262 -4.26 16.71 -1.84
C GLU A 262 -2.74 16.65 -2.05
N VAL A 263 -2.17 15.45 -1.92
CA VAL A 263 -0.76 15.23 -2.24
C VAL A 263 -0.57 15.32 -3.75
N GLY A 264 0.41 16.10 -4.19
CA GLY A 264 0.65 16.44 -5.58
C GLY A 264 -0.05 17.72 -6.06
N ALA A 265 -0.90 18.33 -5.21
CA ALA A 265 -1.54 19.61 -5.51
C ALA A 265 -0.50 20.71 -5.79
N VAL A 266 -0.74 21.53 -6.80
CA VAL A 266 0.14 22.65 -7.14
C VAL A 266 -0.27 23.86 -6.32
N VAL A 267 0.70 24.42 -5.57
CA VAL A 267 0.53 25.59 -4.73
C VAL A 267 0.86 26.85 -5.53
N ARG A 268 -0.10 27.78 -5.66
CA ARG A 268 0.02 29.03 -6.43
C ARG A 268 -0.59 30.22 -5.70
N GLU A 269 -0.35 31.43 -6.19
CA GLU A 269 -0.97 32.66 -5.66
C GLU A 269 -2.42 32.85 -6.13
N THR A 270 -2.76 32.27 -7.29
CA THR A 270 -4.09 32.29 -7.88
C THR A 270 -4.71 30.89 -7.85
N ALA A 271 -6.04 30.83 -7.90
CA ALA A 271 -6.76 29.57 -8.05
C ALA A 271 -6.31 28.87 -9.34
N GLY A 272 -6.02 27.57 -9.25
CA GLY A 272 -5.68 26.77 -10.41
C GLY A 272 -6.90 26.49 -11.29
N GLU A 273 -6.71 26.43 -12.60
CA GLU A 273 -7.68 25.81 -13.50
C GLU A 273 -7.72 24.30 -13.26
N MET A 274 -8.92 23.74 -13.32
CA MET A 274 -9.22 22.34 -13.09
C MET A 274 -8.40 21.43 -14.02
N ARG A 275 -7.47 20.64 -13.48
CA ARG A 275 -7.24 19.31 -14.07
C ARG A 275 -8.17 18.36 -13.36
N VAL A 276 -9.35 18.19 -13.95
CA VAL A 276 -10.21 17.06 -13.64
C VAL A 276 -9.42 15.81 -14.01
N VAL A 277 -8.67 15.23 -13.06
CA VAL A 277 -8.43 13.81 -13.12
C VAL A 277 -9.75 13.21 -12.66
N GLU A 278 -10.62 12.95 -13.64
CA GLU A 278 -11.83 12.18 -13.45
C GLU A 278 -11.39 10.82 -12.90
N SER A 279 -11.36 10.68 -11.58
CA SER A 279 -11.54 9.37 -10.98
C SER A 279 -12.99 9.00 -11.26
N LYS A 280 -13.25 8.45 -12.45
CA LYS A 280 -14.49 7.74 -12.70
C LYS A 280 -14.66 6.76 -11.53
N PRO A 281 -15.75 6.82 -10.76
CA PRO A 281 -16.11 5.66 -9.97
C PRO A 281 -16.39 4.59 -11.02
N ALA A 282 -15.52 3.58 -11.07
CA ALA A 282 -15.88 2.35 -11.74
C ALA A 282 -16.99 1.72 -10.90
N THR A 283 -18.24 2.11 -11.15
CA THR A 283 -19.40 1.30 -10.80
C THR A 283 -19.39 0.11 -11.75
N SER A 284 -18.54 -0.86 -11.44
CA SER A 284 -18.79 -2.24 -11.83
C SER A 284 -19.79 -2.80 -10.84
N GLU A 285 -21.09 -2.62 -11.13
CA GLU A 285 -22.16 -3.47 -10.62
C GLU A 285 -21.94 -4.88 -11.17
N THR A 286 -21.01 -5.57 -10.55
CA THR A 286 -21.03 -7.01 -10.44
C THR A 286 -21.49 -7.26 -9.02
N ALA A 287 -22.54 -8.07 -8.83
CA ALA A 287 -23.01 -8.48 -7.52
C ALA A 287 -21.85 -9.15 -6.77
N LEU A 288 -21.11 -8.35 -6.00
CA LEU A 288 -20.05 -8.81 -5.14
C LEU A 288 -20.69 -9.62 -4.01
N PRO A 289 -20.04 -10.72 -3.57
CA PRO A 289 -20.47 -11.43 -2.37
C PRO A 289 -20.58 -10.44 -1.20
N GLN A 290 -21.56 -10.65 -0.32
CA GLN A 290 -21.85 -9.71 0.76
C GLN A 290 -20.57 -9.35 1.54
N PRO A 291 -20.32 -8.06 1.82
CA PRO A 291 -19.12 -7.63 2.54
C PRO A 291 -19.10 -8.28 3.93
N SER A 292 -18.04 -9.03 4.22
CA SER A 292 -17.91 -9.79 5.46
C SER A 292 -17.24 -9.01 6.59
N LEU A 293 -16.55 -7.90 6.27
CA LEU A 293 -15.85 -7.08 7.26
C LEU A 293 -16.01 -5.59 6.97
N ARG A 294 -16.55 -4.85 7.95
CA ARG A 294 -16.62 -3.38 7.93
C ARG A 294 -15.48 -2.80 8.73
N ILE A 295 -14.79 -1.81 8.17
CA ILE A 295 -13.68 -1.15 8.86
C ILE A 295 -13.83 0.37 8.85
N ILE A 296 -13.29 1.00 9.90
CA ILE A 296 -12.97 2.42 9.95
C ILE A 296 -11.45 2.54 9.97
N LEU A 297 -10.87 3.23 8.99
CA LEU A 297 -9.43 3.33 8.82
C LEU A 297 -8.91 4.72 9.22
N LYS A 298 -8.02 4.78 10.21
CA LYS A 298 -7.32 6.01 10.62
C LYS A 298 -5.83 5.88 10.40
N THR A 299 -5.23 6.89 9.78
CA THR A 299 -3.79 6.93 9.49
C THR A 299 -3.16 8.23 9.97
N ASP A 300 -1.85 8.25 10.13
CA ASP A 300 -1.07 9.46 10.38
C ASP A 300 -1.14 10.50 9.25
N VAL A 301 -1.01 10.03 8.01
CA VAL A 301 -0.95 10.88 6.80
C VAL A 301 -1.87 10.37 5.70
N VAL A 302 -2.28 11.26 4.80
CA VAL A 302 -3.20 10.92 3.69
C VAL A 302 -2.59 9.89 2.74
N GLY A 303 -1.26 9.93 2.52
CA GLY A 303 -0.56 8.97 1.66
C GLY A 303 -0.69 7.52 2.14
N SER A 304 -0.57 7.29 3.45
CA SER A 304 -0.79 5.98 4.08
C SER A 304 -2.24 5.50 3.89
N LEU A 305 -3.21 6.42 3.99
CA LEU A 305 -4.63 6.12 3.82
C LEU A 305 -4.93 5.59 2.42
N GLU A 306 -4.44 6.30 1.39
CA GLU A 306 -4.60 5.88 0.00
C GLU A 306 -3.89 4.54 -0.27
N ALA A 307 -2.70 4.37 0.30
CA ALA A 307 -1.90 3.15 0.11
C ALA A 307 -2.59 1.92 0.69
N ILE A 308 -3.11 2.00 1.92
CA ILE A 308 -3.83 0.90 2.55
C ILE A 308 -5.11 0.60 1.77
N LYS A 309 -5.93 1.60 1.46
CA LYS A 309 -7.17 1.42 0.69
C LYS A 309 -6.98 0.72 -0.65
N ALA A 310 -5.91 1.06 -1.37
CA ALA A 310 -5.65 0.47 -2.69
C ALA A 310 -5.27 -1.03 -2.63
N ASN A 311 -4.93 -1.55 -1.45
CA ASN A 311 -4.50 -2.93 -1.27
C ASN A 311 -5.45 -3.71 -0.33
N LEU A 312 -6.57 -3.12 0.06
CA LEU A 312 -7.59 -3.85 0.82
C LEU A 312 -8.26 -4.89 -0.07
N PRO A 313 -8.56 -6.09 0.47
CA PRO A 313 -9.34 -7.09 -0.24
C PRO A 313 -10.73 -6.57 -0.61
N PRO A 314 -11.31 -6.99 -1.75
CA PRO A 314 -12.63 -6.53 -2.20
C PRO A 314 -13.80 -6.89 -1.28
N LEU A 315 -13.58 -7.80 -0.32
CA LEU A 315 -14.56 -8.23 0.70
C LEU A 315 -14.63 -7.27 1.90
N VAL A 316 -13.78 -6.24 1.95
CA VAL A 316 -13.72 -5.25 3.04
C VAL A 316 -14.48 -3.99 2.63
N GLU A 317 -15.49 -3.63 3.43
CA GLU A 317 -16.21 -2.38 3.30
C GLU A 317 -15.58 -1.31 4.20
N VAL A 318 -15.05 -0.25 3.59
CA VAL A 318 -14.51 0.91 4.33
C VAL A 318 -15.65 1.89 4.62
N VAL A 319 -16.17 1.85 5.85
CA VAL A 319 -17.28 2.71 6.30
C VAL A 319 -16.84 4.16 6.37
N GLU A 320 -15.69 4.41 7.00
CA GLU A 320 -15.08 5.73 7.08
C GLU A 320 -13.57 5.60 7.03
N SER A 321 -12.91 6.64 6.51
CA SER A 321 -11.45 6.64 6.39
C SER A 321 -10.92 8.06 6.34
N ASN A 322 -10.10 8.42 7.33
CA ASN A 322 -9.62 9.77 7.53
C ASN A 322 -8.18 9.75 8.08
N SER A 323 -7.41 10.81 7.85
CA SER A 323 -6.10 11.00 8.51
C SER A 323 -6.26 11.75 9.82
N GLY A 324 -5.55 11.32 10.86
CA GLY A 324 -5.63 11.84 12.22
C GLY A 324 -5.70 10.75 13.28
N GLU A 325 -5.84 11.18 14.54
CA GLU A 325 -5.98 10.32 15.72
C GLU A 325 -7.35 9.63 15.74
N VAL A 326 -7.44 8.50 16.43
CA VAL A 326 -8.75 7.84 16.70
C VAL A 326 -9.44 8.58 17.84
N THR A 327 -10.67 9.03 17.61
CA THR A 327 -11.48 9.83 18.52
C THR A 327 -12.74 9.09 19.01
N GLU A 328 -13.42 9.64 20.01
CA GLU A 328 -14.68 9.08 20.54
C GLU A 328 -15.78 9.00 19.48
N ALA A 329 -15.80 9.96 18.53
CA ALA A 329 -16.75 9.96 17.42
C ALA A 329 -16.57 8.73 16.51
N ASP A 330 -15.31 8.32 16.28
CA ASP A 330 -14.98 7.15 15.47
C ASP A 330 -15.46 5.86 16.14
N VAL A 331 -15.37 5.79 17.47
CA VAL A 331 -15.84 4.65 18.28
C VAL A 331 -17.36 4.56 18.26
N LEU A 332 -18.06 5.70 18.37
CA LEU A 332 -19.52 5.75 18.27
C LEU A 332 -20.03 5.29 16.91
N LEU A 333 -19.36 5.72 15.85
CA LEU A 333 -19.65 5.27 14.50
C LEU A 333 -19.40 3.76 14.37
N ALA A 334 -18.24 3.29 14.85
CA ALA A 334 -17.88 1.87 14.84
C ALA A 334 -18.89 0.98 15.56
N SER A 335 -19.38 1.41 16.73
CA SER A 335 -20.42 0.71 17.51
C SER A 335 -21.72 0.60 16.69
N THR A 336 -22.13 1.69 16.05
CA THR A 336 -23.36 1.73 15.24
C THR A 336 -23.27 0.87 13.98
N THR A 337 -22.14 0.92 13.28
CA THR A 337 -21.96 0.22 11.99
C THR A 337 -21.40 -1.19 12.14
N LYS A 338 -21.07 -1.60 13.38
CA LYS A 338 -20.31 -2.82 13.70
C LYS A 338 -18.99 -2.91 12.95
N ALA A 339 -18.30 -1.78 12.82
CA ALA A 339 -17.03 -1.70 12.13
C ALA A 339 -15.85 -1.89 13.09
N LEU A 340 -14.79 -2.52 12.60
CA LEU A 340 -13.50 -2.59 13.29
C LEU A 340 -12.71 -1.31 13.04
N ILE A 341 -12.09 -0.73 14.07
CA ILE A 341 -11.21 0.43 13.89
C ILE A 341 -9.77 -0.04 13.67
N LEU A 342 -9.19 0.30 12.52
CA LEU A 342 -7.79 0.09 12.19
C LEU A 342 -7.04 1.42 12.25
N ALA A 343 -6.04 1.50 13.13
CA ALA A 343 -5.22 2.68 13.36
C ALA A 343 -3.77 2.43 12.91
N PHE A 344 -3.34 3.06 11.82
CA PHE A 344 -1.98 2.92 11.28
C PHE A 344 -1.13 4.13 11.61
N ASN A 345 -0.03 3.90 12.35
CA ASN A 345 0.93 4.91 12.81
C ASN A 345 0.29 6.13 13.52
N THR A 346 -0.92 5.95 14.06
CA THR A 346 -1.68 7.01 14.73
C THR A 346 -2.03 6.59 16.15
N ILE A 347 -2.25 7.57 17.02
CA ILE A 347 -2.58 7.33 18.42
C ILE A 347 -4.10 7.23 18.62
N VAL A 348 -4.48 6.43 19.61
CA VAL A 348 -5.86 6.33 20.08
C VAL A 348 -5.99 7.22 21.32
N VAL A 349 -6.88 8.20 21.29
CA VAL A 349 -7.05 9.08 22.45
C VAL A 349 -7.64 8.30 23.62
N ARG A 350 -7.24 8.65 24.85
CA ARG A 350 -7.66 7.92 26.06
C ARG A 350 -9.18 7.81 26.21
N GLY A 351 -9.91 8.85 25.80
CA GLY A 351 -11.37 8.86 25.80
C GLY A 351 -11.96 7.82 24.86
N ALA A 352 -11.43 7.73 23.63
CA ALA A 352 -11.82 6.73 22.64
C ALA A 352 -11.53 5.30 23.11
N GLN A 353 -10.36 5.04 23.70
CA GLN A 353 -10.05 3.71 24.21
C GLN A 353 -11.04 3.26 25.30
N LYS A 354 -11.34 4.14 26.27
CA LYS A 354 -12.32 3.85 27.33
C LYS A 354 -13.71 3.59 26.76
N LEU A 355 -14.13 4.39 25.77
CA LEU A 355 -15.43 4.22 25.13
C LEU A 355 -15.49 2.92 24.33
N ALA A 356 -14.40 2.53 23.68
CA ALA A 356 -14.33 1.29 22.92
C ALA A 356 -14.42 0.06 23.83
N ASP A 357 -13.76 0.11 24.99
CA ASP A 357 -13.86 -0.94 26.00
C ASP A 357 -15.29 -1.07 26.56
N LEU A 358 -16.03 0.04 26.68
CA LEU A 358 -17.43 0.07 27.14
C LEU A 358 -18.42 -0.44 26.08
N GLU A 359 -18.25 -0.01 24.83
CA GLU A 359 -19.14 -0.33 23.70
C GLU A 359 -18.79 -1.67 23.03
N GLY A 360 -17.69 -2.32 23.44
CA GLY A 360 -17.21 -3.56 22.83
C GLY A 360 -16.67 -3.39 21.41
N VAL A 361 -16.20 -2.19 21.06
CA VAL A 361 -15.61 -1.89 19.76
C VAL A 361 -14.14 -2.31 19.75
N MET A 362 -13.75 -3.12 18.78
CA MET A 362 -12.34 -3.47 18.61
C MET A 362 -11.56 -2.32 17.96
N ILE A 363 -10.43 -1.96 18.57
CA ILE A 363 -9.44 -1.04 18.00
C ILE A 363 -8.12 -1.80 17.86
N LYS A 364 -7.55 -1.83 16.66
CA LYS A 364 -6.24 -2.41 16.41
C LYS A 364 -5.28 -1.35 15.88
N THR A 365 -4.08 -1.31 16.46
CA THR A 365 -3.03 -0.34 16.10
C THR A 365 -1.87 -1.04 15.41
N TYR A 366 -1.39 -0.46 14.32
CA TYR A 366 -0.31 -1.03 13.51
C TYR A 366 0.77 0.02 13.25
N LYS A 367 2.00 -0.46 13.09
CA LYS A 367 3.14 0.35 12.62
C LYS A 367 3.62 -0.06 11.23
N VAL A 368 3.27 -1.27 10.79
CA VAL A 368 3.68 -1.86 9.52
C VAL A 368 2.44 -2.22 8.70
N ILE A 369 2.41 -1.86 7.42
CA ILE A 369 1.22 -2.06 6.56
C ILE A 369 0.94 -3.55 6.35
N TYR A 370 1.97 -4.39 6.22
CA TYR A 370 1.80 -5.83 6.04
C TYR A 370 1.08 -6.49 7.21
N GLU A 371 1.48 -6.17 8.45
CA GLU A 371 0.81 -6.68 9.66
C GLU A 371 -0.68 -6.32 9.66
N LEU A 372 -1.02 -5.11 9.20
CA LEU A 372 -2.41 -4.68 9.05
C LEU A 372 -3.15 -5.50 7.99
N LEU A 373 -2.58 -5.63 6.79
CA LEU A 373 -3.22 -6.33 5.68
C LEU A 373 -3.38 -7.82 5.96
N GLU A 374 -2.35 -8.47 6.51
CA GLU A 374 -2.38 -9.89 6.92
C GLU A 374 -3.43 -10.14 7.99
N ASP A 375 -3.54 -9.25 8.99
CA ASP A 375 -4.55 -9.39 10.05
C ASP A 375 -5.98 -9.15 9.52
N VAL A 376 -6.15 -8.24 8.55
CA VAL A 376 -7.42 -8.08 7.83
C VAL A 376 -7.76 -9.35 7.03
N GLU A 377 -6.80 -9.92 6.31
CA GLU A 377 -6.99 -11.19 5.59
C GLU A 377 -7.34 -12.33 6.55
N LYS A 378 -6.66 -12.41 7.69
CA LYS A 378 -6.94 -13.39 8.73
C LYS A 378 -8.36 -13.25 9.28
N GLN A 379 -8.82 -12.03 9.54
CA GLN A 379 -10.19 -11.80 10.01
C GLN A 379 -11.25 -12.13 8.98
N LEU A 380 -10.95 -11.92 7.69
CA LEU A 380 -11.81 -12.39 6.61
C LEU A 380 -11.88 -13.91 6.57
N GLN A 381 -10.79 -14.61 6.90
CA GLN A 381 -10.74 -16.08 6.97
C GLN A 381 -11.38 -16.64 8.25
N GLU A 382 -11.25 -15.96 9.39
CA GLU A 382 -11.87 -16.36 10.67
C GLU A 382 -13.41 -16.31 10.61
N GLY A 383 -13.98 -15.53 9.69
CA GLY A 383 -15.42 -15.51 9.39
C GLY A 383 -15.88 -16.56 8.36
N VAL A 384 -14.96 -17.32 7.76
CA VAL A 384 -15.26 -18.41 6.82
C VAL A 384 -15.12 -19.73 7.57
N GLU A 385 -16.24 -20.38 7.88
CA GLU A 385 -16.20 -21.75 8.38
C GLU A 385 -15.39 -22.63 7.41
N PRO A 386 -14.30 -23.31 7.85
CA PRO A 386 -13.54 -24.16 6.97
C PRO A 386 -14.36 -25.40 6.59
N THR A 387 -14.93 -25.40 5.38
CA THR A 387 -15.56 -26.58 4.74
C THR A 387 -14.51 -27.44 4.02
N GLU A 388 -13.49 -27.93 4.73
CA GLU A 388 -12.74 -29.07 4.19
C GLU A 388 -13.56 -30.35 4.42
N GLU A 389 -14.28 -30.76 3.38
CA GLU A 389 -14.98 -32.04 3.30
C GLU A 389 -13.96 -33.14 2.99
N THR A 390 -13.69 -34.02 3.94
CA THR A 390 -12.91 -35.24 3.67
C THR A 390 -13.85 -36.36 3.26
N SER A 391 -13.62 -36.97 2.10
CA SER A 391 -14.34 -38.18 1.67
C SER A 391 -13.96 -39.36 2.57
N VAL A 392 -14.95 -40.01 3.18
CA VAL A 392 -14.79 -41.12 4.13
C VAL A 392 -15.08 -42.47 3.47
N GLY A 393 -15.90 -42.50 2.42
CA GLY A 393 -16.18 -43.73 1.68
C GLY A 393 -17.11 -43.53 0.48
N GLU A 394 -17.02 -44.44 -0.48
CA GLU A 394 -17.82 -44.46 -1.70
C GLU A 394 -18.55 -45.80 -1.85
N ALA A 395 -19.84 -45.73 -2.17
CA ALA A 395 -20.67 -46.91 -2.37
C ALA A 395 -21.54 -46.76 -3.62
N SER A 396 -21.65 -47.82 -4.42
CA SER A 396 -22.47 -47.87 -5.63
C SER A 396 -23.86 -48.42 -5.32
N VAL A 397 -24.93 -47.82 -5.85
CA VAL A 397 -26.30 -48.34 -5.70
C VAL A 397 -26.51 -49.51 -6.66
N VAL A 398 -26.73 -50.69 -6.12
CA VAL A 398 -26.92 -51.94 -6.88
C VAL A 398 -28.40 -52.34 -6.92
N ALA A 399 -29.17 -51.99 -5.90
CA ALA A 399 -30.60 -52.32 -5.81
C ALA A 399 -31.39 -51.21 -5.12
N GLU A 400 -32.70 -51.16 -5.39
CA GLU A 400 -33.64 -50.27 -4.70
C GLU A 400 -34.69 -51.13 -4.00
N PHE A 401 -34.94 -50.83 -2.72
CA PHE A 401 -35.96 -51.49 -1.92
C PHE A 401 -36.97 -50.47 -1.40
N ASN A 402 -38.26 -50.80 -1.47
CA ASN A 402 -39.31 -50.01 -0.83
C ASN A 402 -39.90 -50.81 0.32
N ILE A 403 -39.65 -50.37 1.56
CA ILE A 403 -40.14 -51.01 2.77
C ILE A 403 -40.91 -49.98 3.59
N LYS A 404 -42.20 -50.25 3.83
CA LYS A 404 -43.09 -49.36 4.62
C LYS A 404 -43.14 -47.91 4.09
N GLY A 405 -43.05 -47.73 2.77
CA GLY A 405 -43.13 -46.41 2.13
C GLY A 405 -41.83 -45.59 2.16
N GLN A 406 -40.71 -46.22 2.56
CA GLN A 406 -39.38 -45.60 2.53
C GLN A 406 -38.52 -46.29 1.45
N HIS A 407 -37.89 -45.49 0.59
CA HIS A 407 -36.92 -45.96 -0.39
C HIS A 407 -35.58 -46.18 0.30
N ILE A 408 -35.05 -47.39 0.21
CA ILE A 408 -33.78 -47.85 0.78
C ILE A 408 -32.86 -48.21 -0.37
N ALA A 409 -31.67 -47.60 -0.39
CA ALA A 409 -30.65 -47.89 -1.38
C ALA A 409 -29.86 -49.14 -0.94
N GLY A 410 -29.93 -50.21 -1.73
CA GLY A 410 -29.04 -51.36 -1.60
C GLY A 410 -27.71 -51.02 -2.25
N CYS A 411 -26.70 -50.74 -1.44
CA CYS A 411 -25.41 -50.24 -1.88
C CYS A 411 -24.30 -51.27 -1.65
N LYS A 412 -23.31 -51.28 -2.54
CA LYS A 412 -22.04 -51.98 -2.35
C LYS A 412 -20.95 -50.96 -2.06
N VAL A 413 -20.27 -51.09 -0.92
CA VAL A 413 -19.20 -50.17 -0.55
C VAL A 413 -17.95 -50.52 -1.34
N GLU A 414 -17.47 -49.62 -2.19
CA GLU A 414 -16.30 -49.83 -3.05
C GLU A 414 -15.01 -49.40 -2.34
N THR A 415 -15.05 -48.25 -1.65
CA THR A 415 -13.90 -47.72 -0.93
C THR A 415 -14.32 -47.08 0.40
N GLY A 416 -13.45 -47.11 1.40
CA GLY A 416 -13.69 -46.47 2.69
C GLY A 416 -14.80 -47.10 3.52
N THR A 417 -15.50 -46.28 4.31
CA THR A 417 -16.56 -46.74 5.23
C THR A 417 -17.82 -45.88 5.18
N MET A 418 -18.97 -46.55 5.28
CA MET A 418 -20.29 -45.94 5.40
C MET A 418 -20.73 -46.05 6.85
N SER A 419 -20.94 -44.92 7.52
CA SER A 419 -21.37 -44.90 8.93
C SER A 419 -22.75 -44.28 9.09
N GLN A 420 -23.53 -44.81 10.03
CA GLN A 420 -24.81 -44.21 10.38
C GLN A 420 -24.58 -42.79 10.94
N GLY A 421 -25.31 -41.80 10.42
CA GLY A 421 -25.18 -40.40 10.78
C GLY A 421 -24.23 -39.58 9.90
N SER A 422 -23.49 -40.20 8.98
CA SER A 422 -22.64 -39.47 8.02
C SER A 422 -23.47 -38.70 6.98
N LEU A 423 -22.92 -37.59 6.50
CA LEU A 423 -23.44 -36.85 5.35
C LEU A 423 -22.98 -37.56 4.08
N VAL A 424 -23.89 -37.67 3.12
CA VAL A 424 -23.64 -38.32 1.83
C VAL A 424 -24.12 -37.46 0.68
N ARG A 425 -23.37 -37.51 -0.42
CA ARG A 425 -23.71 -36.88 -1.69
C ARG A 425 -23.99 -37.96 -2.72
N VAL A 426 -25.17 -37.93 -3.33
CA VAL A 426 -25.56 -38.87 -4.39
C VAL A 426 -25.12 -38.28 -5.74
N LYS A 427 -24.32 -39.02 -6.49
CA LYS A 427 -23.84 -38.66 -7.83
C LYS A 427 -24.40 -39.58 -8.89
N ARG A 428 -24.82 -39.01 -10.02
CA ARG A 428 -25.22 -39.71 -11.25
C ARG A 428 -24.34 -39.23 -12.39
N ALA A 429 -23.47 -40.09 -12.91
CA ALA A 429 -22.52 -39.74 -13.97
C ALA A 429 -21.72 -38.43 -13.67
N GLU A 430 -21.12 -38.36 -12.47
CA GLU A 430 -20.40 -37.19 -11.92
C GLU A 430 -21.23 -35.93 -11.59
N VAL A 431 -22.55 -35.91 -11.88
CA VAL A 431 -23.44 -34.80 -11.49
C VAL A 431 -24.06 -35.08 -10.12
N VAL A 432 -24.02 -34.10 -9.23
CA VAL A 432 -24.63 -34.19 -7.89
C VAL A 432 -26.14 -34.13 -8.00
N VAL A 433 -26.81 -35.22 -7.64
CA VAL A 433 -28.29 -35.34 -7.62
C VAL A 433 -28.86 -34.68 -6.37
N GLY A 434 -28.15 -34.80 -5.25
CA GLY A 434 -28.54 -34.20 -3.98
C GLY A 434 -27.68 -34.66 -2.81
N GLU A 435 -27.90 -34.03 -1.66
CA GLU A 435 -27.23 -34.34 -0.40
C GLU A 435 -28.23 -34.85 0.64
N ALA A 436 -27.84 -35.86 1.39
CA ALA A 436 -28.65 -36.46 2.44
C ALA A 436 -27.79 -36.95 3.61
N LYS A 437 -28.45 -37.30 4.71
CA LYS A 437 -27.83 -37.95 5.86
C LYS A 437 -28.24 -39.42 5.93
N ILE A 438 -27.32 -40.30 6.29
CA ILE A 438 -27.62 -41.72 6.55
C ILE A 438 -28.33 -41.81 7.91
N THR A 439 -29.63 -42.06 7.91
CA THR A 439 -30.42 -42.24 9.15
C THR A 439 -30.52 -43.70 9.57
N GLY A 440 -30.42 -44.63 8.63
CA GLY A 440 -30.40 -46.07 8.89
C GLY A 440 -29.38 -46.77 8.01
N LEU A 441 -28.63 -47.70 8.62
CA LEU A 441 -27.69 -48.56 7.93
C LEU A 441 -27.93 -50.01 8.37
N ARG A 442 -28.07 -50.92 7.41
CA ARG A 442 -28.33 -52.35 7.66
C ARG A 442 -27.42 -53.23 6.82
N GLN A 443 -26.98 -54.33 7.38
CA GLN A 443 -26.28 -55.39 6.66
C GLN A 443 -27.13 -56.66 6.74
N GLY A 444 -27.72 -57.06 5.60
CA GLY A 444 -28.76 -58.08 5.57
C GLY A 444 -29.97 -57.73 6.45
N LYS A 445 -30.22 -58.51 7.51
CA LYS A 445 -31.32 -58.28 8.46
C LYS A 445 -30.93 -57.49 9.72
N ASN A 446 -29.63 -57.25 9.93
CA ASN A 446 -29.12 -56.63 11.16
C ASN A 446 -28.90 -55.13 10.97
N VAL A 447 -29.10 -54.34 12.02
CA VAL A 447 -28.73 -52.92 12.05
C VAL A 447 -27.23 -52.81 12.28
N ALA A 448 -26.55 -52.00 11.48
CA ALA A 448 -25.11 -51.79 11.55
C ALA A 448 -24.80 -50.32 11.80
N SER A 449 -23.79 -50.02 12.63
CA SER A 449 -23.32 -48.66 12.87
C SER A 449 -22.33 -48.19 11.80
N GLU A 450 -21.57 -49.13 11.23
CA GLU A 450 -20.57 -48.89 10.19
C GLU A 450 -20.47 -50.12 9.28
N VAL A 451 -20.32 -49.91 7.97
CA VAL A 451 -20.04 -50.95 6.97
C VAL A 451 -18.82 -50.52 6.15
N LYS A 452 -17.89 -51.44 5.92
CA LYS A 452 -16.61 -51.17 5.24
C LYS A 452 -16.57 -51.82 3.86
N ALA A 453 -15.77 -51.27 2.95
CA ALA A 453 -15.49 -51.94 1.69
C ALA A 453 -14.84 -53.32 1.92
N PRO A 454 -15.20 -54.39 1.17
CA PRO A 454 -16.08 -54.42 0.00
C PRO A 454 -17.51 -54.94 0.27
N GLU A 455 -18.08 -54.66 1.45
CA GLU A 455 -19.34 -55.27 1.88
C GLU A 455 -20.60 -54.57 1.31
N GLU A 456 -21.72 -55.29 1.33
CA GLU A 456 -23.04 -54.78 0.92
C GLU A 456 -23.84 -54.27 2.12
N CYS A 457 -24.59 -53.18 1.91
CA CYS A 457 -25.44 -52.58 2.93
C CYS A 457 -26.72 -51.94 2.35
N GLY A 458 -27.77 -51.90 3.15
CA GLY A 458 -28.95 -51.08 2.91
C GLY A 458 -28.79 -49.72 3.61
N VAL A 459 -28.86 -48.63 2.85
CA VAL A 459 -28.73 -47.26 3.31
C VAL A 459 -30.08 -46.55 3.21
N LEU A 460 -30.54 -46.00 4.32
CA LEU A 460 -31.72 -45.13 4.38
C LEU A 460 -31.27 -43.67 4.44
N LEU A 461 -31.71 -42.88 3.46
CA LEU A 461 -31.36 -41.47 3.30
C LEU A 461 -32.46 -40.53 3.80
N THR A 462 -32.07 -39.42 4.41
CA THR A 462 -32.97 -38.32 4.79
C THR A 462 -32.33 -36.97 4.43
N PRO A 463 -32.97 -36.12 3.60
CA PRO A 463 -34.26 -36.33 2.91
C PRO A 463 -34.22 -37.53 1.94
N GLN A 464 -35.40 -38.05 1.59
CA GLN A 464 -35.52 -39.09 0.57
C GLN A 464 -35.11 -38.47 -0.78
N LEU A 465 -34.09 -39.04 -1.41
CA LEU A 465 -33.58 -38.62 -2.72
C LEU A 465 -34.01 -39.63 -3.80
N ASP A 466 -34.22 -39.16 -5.02
CA ASP A 466 -34.52 -39.98 -6.20
C ASP A 466 -33.23 -40.62 -6.76
N PHE A 467 -32.67 -41.56 -6.00
CA PHE A 467 -31.50 -42.34 -6.43
C PHE A 467 -31.94 -43.47 -7.37
N LYS A 468 -31.08 -43.82 -8.32
CA LYS A 468 -31.28 -44.92 -9.27
C LYS A 468 -30.15 -45.94 -9.16
N ILE A 469 -30.43 -47.16 -9.60
CA ILE A 469 -29.40 -48.21 -9.74
C ILE A 469 -28.30 -47.66 -10.67
N GLY A 470 -27.05 -47.73 -10.19
CA GLY A 470 -25.87 -47.16 -10.86
C GLY A 470 -25.42 -45.80 -10.33
N ASP A 471 -26.18 -45.14 -9.45
CA ASP A 471 -25.73 -43.91 -8.77
C ASP A 471 -24.65 -44.24 -7.72
N VAL A 472 -23.80 -43.27 -7.40
CA VAL A 472 -22.70 -43.39 -6.42
C VAL A 472 -22.98 -42.51 -5.20
N LEU A 473 -22.94 -43.09 -4.02
CA LEU A 473 -23.00 -42.38 -2.73
C LEU A 473 -21.58 -42.10 -2.25
N VAL A 474 -21.25 -40.83 -2.07
CA VAL A 474 -19.98 -40.38 -1.48
C VAL A 474 -20.25 -39.87 -0.07
N SER A 475 -19.79 -40.60 0.94
CA SER A 475 -19.83 -40.22 2.35
C SER A 475 -18.70 -39.25 2.66
N TYR A 476 -19.00 -38.14 3.32
CA TYR A 476 -18.01 -37.12 3.68
C TYR A 476 -18.19 -36.65 5.12
N ARG A 477 -17.07 -36.22 5.75
CA ARG A 477 -17.06 -35.62 7.08
C ARG A 477 -16.55 -34.18 6.99
N LYS A 478 -17.28 -33.27 7.64
CA LYS A 478 -16.82 -31.91 7.89
C LYS A 478 -15.91 -31.94 9.11
N LEU A 479 -14.65 -31.55 8.95
CA LEU A 479 -13.71 -31.40 10.06
C LEU A 479 -14.06 -30.11 10.81
N SER A 480 -14.48 -30.22 12.07
CA SER A 480 -14.52 -29.08 12.98
C SER A 480 -13.10 -28.79 13.46
N ALA A 481 -12.56 -27.61 13.16
CA ALA A 481 -11.36 -27.13 13.81
C ALA A 481 -11.70 -26.88 15.29
N ASN A 482 -11.05 -27.63 16.19
CA ASN A 482 -11.08 -27.37 17.64
C ASN A 482 -10.08 -26.28 18.00
#